data_AF-A0A0N0IB40-F1
#
_entry.id   AF-A0A0N0IB40-F1
#
_cell.length_a   1.000
_cell.length_b   1.000
_cell.length_c   1.000
_cell.angle_alpha   90.00
_cell.angle_beta   90.00
_cell.angle_gamma   90.00
#
_symmetry.space_group_name_H-M   'P 1'
#
loop_
_entity.id
_entity.type
_entity.pdbx_description
1 polymer ?
#
loop_
_entity_poly.entity_id
_entity_poly.type
_entity_poly.pdbx_seq_one_letter_code
_entity_poly.pdbx_strand_id
1 'polypeptide(L)'
;MSYEFIIEDVLSANTRFPYQVQNSLTPECFQLSEAMVSAMISLLQMMDKLDTDDFLDEHCFNRIWLRSELTPARAEEIYRYLEEQAQVCPTPSEEEIASFHQAQQDEHVLLSQESAKQGMIPVHKFATNDGWLVTPKECEIIAEVFAEQLVEDNGFVINKIAELCKVNSQQLEQQLIQWGKFNYFAITHGGYRVN
;
A
#
# COMPACT_ATOMS: atom_id res chain seq x y z
N MET A 1 -7.30 -13.39 1.35
CA MET A 1 -6.56 -12.60 0.33
C MET A 1 -5.09 -12.48 0.77
N SER A 2 -4.16 -12.14 -0.10
CA SER A 2 -2.76 -11.81 0.27
C SER A 2 -2.44 -10.38 -0.10
N TYR A 3 -1.65 -9.72 0.73
CA TYR A 3 -1.13 -8.37 0.53
C TYR A 3 0.34 -8.46 0.13
N GLU A 4 0.73 -7.64 -0.83
CA GLU A 4 2.08 -7.49 -1.34
C GLU A 4 2.57 -6.07 -1.04
N PHE A 5 3.67 -5.96 -0.31
CA PHE A 5 4.33 -4.71 0.02
C PHE A 5 5.59 -4.60 -0.81
N ILE A 6 5.61 -3.69 -1.79
CA ILE A 6 6.67 -3.62 -2.80
C ILE A 6 7.45 -2.32 -2.60
N ILE A 7 8.76 -2.44 -2.36
CA ILE A 7 9.65 -1.26 -2.23
C ILE A 7 9.53 -0.35 -3.47
N GLU A 8 9.38 0.96 -3.24
CA GLU A 8 9.15 1.94 -4.32
C GLU A 8 10.37 2.12 -5.22
N ASP A 9 11.58 2.09 -4.66
CA ASP A 9 12.82 2.31 -5.39
C ASP A 9 13.27 1.08 -6.20
N VAL A 10 14.02 1.33 -7.28
CA VAL A 10 14.61 0.28 -8.12
C VAL A 10 15.90 -0.21 -7.46
N LEU A 11 15.80 -1.37 -6.81
CA LEU A 11 16.91 -1.95 -6.07
C LEU A 11 17.99 -2.54 -6.98
N SER A 12 19.25 -2.39 -6.57
CA SER A 12 20.39 -3.00 -7.27
C SER A 12 20.42 -4.53 -7.04
N ALA A 13 21.01 -5.28 -7.97
CA ALA A 13 21.15 -6.74 -7.83
C ALA A 13 22.02 -7.18 -6.62
N ASN A 14 22.83 -6.28 -6.05
CA ASN A 14 23.71 -6.54 -4.90
C ASN A 14 23.10 -6.09 -3.56
N THR A 15 21.84 -5.68 -3.56
CA THR A 15 21.14 -5.18 -2.38
C THR A 15 21.06 -6.27 -1.31
N ARG A 16 21.40 -5.90 -0.07
CA ARG A 16 21.32 -6.80 1.09
C ARG A 16 20.05 -6.48 1.87
N PHE A 17 19.19 -7.46 2.00
CA PHE A 17 17.92 -7.34 2.71
C PHE A 17 18.12 -7.61 4.21
N PRO A 18 17.74 -6.70 5.11
CA PRO A 18 17.85 -6.90 6.56
C PRO A 18 16.72 -7.75 7.14
N TYR A 19 15.77 -8.17 6.31
CA TYR A 19 14.64 -9.02 6.65
C TYR A 19 14.73 -10.36 5.92
N GLN A 20 13.93 -11.33 6.38
CA GLN A 20 13.83 -12.64 5.76
C GLN A 20 13.09 -12.54 4.43
N VAL A 21 13.82 -12.77 3.34
CA VAL A 21 13.24 -12.88 2.00
C VAL A 21 12.31 -14.08 1.93
N GLN A 22 11.04 -13.84 1.59
CA GLN A 22 10.02 -14.88 1.48
C GLN A 22 10.00 -15.52 0.08
N ASN A 23 10.27 -14.73 -0.95
CA ASN A 23 10.35 -15.18 -2.33
C ASN A 23 11.65 -14.68 -2.98
N SER A 24 12.52 -15.60 -3.39
CA SER A 24 13.80 -15.24 -4.01
C SER A 24 13.66 -14.63 -5.41
N LEU A 25 12.49 -14.76 -6.05
CA LEU A 25 12.23 -14.15 -7.36
C LEU A 25 11.82 -12.68 -7.25
N THR A 26 11.29 -12.27 -6.09
CA THR A 26 10.81 -10.91 -5.80
C THR A 26 11.24 -10.51 -4.38
N PRO A 27 12.55 -10.39 -4.09
CA PRO A 27 13.06 -10.13 -2.75
C PRO A 27 12.69 -8.74 -2.19
N GLU A 28 12.36 -7.79 -3.07
CA GLU A 28 11.81 -6.47 -2.78
C GLU A 28 10.35 -6.49 -2.33
N CYS A 29 9.66 -7.63 -2.47
CA CYS A 29 8.28 -7.81 -2.06
C CYS A 29 8.21 -8.53 -0.70
N PHE A 30 7.48 -7.94 0.23
CA PHE A 30 7.10 -8.56 1.49
C PHE A 30 5.62 -8.93 1.40
N GLN A 31 5.29 -10.20 1.63
CA GLN A 31 3.95 -10.74 1.47
C GLN A 31 3.36 -11.12 2.83
N LEU A 32 2.10 -10.75 3.04
CA LEU A 32 1.33 -11.11 4.23
C LEU A 32 -0.04 -11.64 3.87
N SER A 33 -0.58 -12.53 4.70
CA SER A 33 -1.98 -12.90 4.62
C SER A 33 -2.86 -11.80 5.21
N GLU A 34 -4.10 -11.72 4.75
CA GLU A 34 -5.11 -10.80 5.29
C GLU A 34 -5.27 -10.90 6.81
N ALA A 35 -5.19 -12.11 7.38
CA ALA A 35 -5.25 -12.30 8.84
C ALA A 35 -4.04 -11.69 9.55
N MET A 36 -2.86 -11.73 8.94
CA MET A 36 -1.64 -11.14 9.48
C MET A 36 -1.68 -9.61 9.38
N VAL A 37 -2.15 -9.08 8.24
CA VAL A 37 -2.37 -7.64 8.07
C VAL A 37 -3.39 -7.12 9.08
N SER A 38 -4.49 -7.84 9.30
CA SER A 38 -5.49 -7.47 10.31
C SER A 38 -4.91 -7.43 11.74
N ALA A 39 -4.06 -8.40 12.10
CA ALA A 39 -3.36 -8.40 13.38
C ALA A 39 -2.42 -7.20 13.54
N MET A 40 -1.68 -6.86 12.47
CA MET A 40 -0.77 -5.72 12.43
C MET A 40 -1.48 -4.37 12.53
N ILE A 41 -2.58 -4.20 11.78
CA ILE A 41 -3.44 -3.01 11.85
C ILE A 41 -3.99 -2.87 13.28
N SER A 42 -4.44 -3.95 13.90
CA SER A 42 -4.97 -3.93 15.27
C SER A 42 -3.90 -3.48 16.27
N LEU A 43 -2.66 -3.93 16.12
CA LEU A 43 -1.52 -3.49 16.94
C LEU A 43 -1.21 -2.00 16.75
N LEU A 44 -1.14 -1.52 15.50
CA LEU A 44 -0.92 -0.10 15.21
C LEU A 44 -2.06 0.79 15.75
N GLN A 45 -3.30 0.31 15.67
CA GLN A 45 -4.46 1.00 16.24
C GLN A 45 -4.38 1.07 17.76
N MET A 46 -4.00 -0.03 18.44
CA MET A 46 -3.84 -0.05 19.90
C MET A 46 -2.70 0.85 20.38
N MET A 47 -1.69 1.05 19.55
CA MET A 47 -0.57 1.97 19.82
C MET A 47 -0.84 3.41 19.39
N ASP A 48 -2.07 3.70 18.96
CA ASP A 48 -2.53 5.03 18.55
C ASP A 48 -1.63 5.61 17.44
N LYS A 49 -1.34 4.78 16.42
CA LYS A 49 -0.53 5.11 15.24
C LYS A 49 -1.31 5.13 13.93
N LEU A 50 -2.59 4.80 13.96
CA LEU A 50 -3.46 4.85 12.80
C LEU A 50 -4.41 6.03 12.88
N ASP A 51 -4.46 6.82 11.81
CA ASP A 51 -5.52 7.79 11.62
C ASP A 51 -6.78 7.07 11.13
N THR A 52 -7.73 6.90 12.03
CA THR A 52 -9.02 6.25 11.76
C THR A 52 -10.13 7.25 11.42
N ASP A 53 -9.87 8.56 11.59
CA ASP A 53 -10.79 9.62 11.21
C ASP A 53 -10.53 10.12 9.76
N ASP A 54 -9.42 9.68 9.16
CA ASP A 54 -9.07 10.02 7.78
C ASP A 54 -9.90 9.18 6.80
N PHE A 55 -11.05 9.72 6.43
CA PHE A 55 -11.90 9.16 5.39
C PHE A 55 -11.48 9.73 4.03
N LEU A 56 -11.21 8.83 3.08
CA LEU A 56 -11.21 9.20 1.66
C LEU A 56 -12.64 9.59 1.30
N ASP A 57 -12.87 10.88 1.04
CA ASP A 57 -14.19 11.32 0.60
C ASP A 57 -14.48 10.82 -0.83
N GLU A 58 -15.76 10.85 -1.21
CA GLU A 58 -16.19 10.49 -2.57
C GLU A 58 -15.51 11.38 -3.63
N HIS A 59 -15.07 12.59 -3.25
CA HIS A 59 -14.34 13.51 -4.13
C HIS A 59 -12.89 13.05 -4.42
N CYS A 60 -12.22 12.34 -3.50
CA CYS A 60 -10.88 11.78 -3.70
C CYS A 60 -10.89 10.65 -4.73
N PHE A 61 -11.84 9.71 -4.62
CA PHE A 61 -12.02 8.66 -5.64
C PHE A 61 -12.44 9.24 -6.98
N ASN A 62 -13.36 10.21 -6.95
CA ASN A 62 -13.72 10.93 -8.15
C ASN A 62 -12.52 11.68 -8.74
N ARG A 63 -11.51 12.15 -8.00
CA ARG A 63 -10.30 12.74 -8.60
C ARG A 63 -9.42 11.75 -9.38
N ILE A 64 -9.38 10.46 -8.98
CA ILE A 64 -8.74 9.40 -9.77
C ILE A 64 -9.58 9.09 -11.02
N TRP A 65 -10.90 9.06 -10.85
CA TRP A 65 -11.85 8.60 -11.88
C TRP A 65 -12.47 9.72 -12.75
N LEU A 66 -12.21 10.99 -12.46
CA LEU A 66 -12.72 12.15 -13.19
C LEU A 66 -11.80 12.49 -14.34
N ARG A 67 -11.87 11.63 -15.36
CA ARG A 67 -12.32 12.04 -16.71
C ARG A 67 -12.77 10.84 -17.56
N SER A 68 -13.30 9.79 -16.93
CA SER A 68 -13.87 8.63 -17.63
C SER A 68 -15.21 8.21 -17.03
N GLU A 69 -16.08 9.18 -16.73
CA GLU A 69 -17.50 8.86 -16.61
C GLU A 69 -17.95 8.20 -17.92
N LEU A 70 -18.55 7.01 -17.83
CA LEU A 70 -19.13 6.30 -18.97
C LEU A 70 -20.44 7.01 -19.37
N THR A 71 -20.32 8.26 -19.82
CA THR A 71 -21.45 9.04 -20.32
C THR A 71 -22.10 8.28 -21.47
N PRO A 72 -23.41 8.47 -21.74
CA PRO A 72 -24.07 7.83 -22.88
C PRO A 72 -23.30 8.04 -24.20
N ALA A 73 -22.71 9.23 -24.38
CA ALA A 73 -21.85 9.54 -25.52
C ALA A 73 -20.57 8.69 -25.55
N ARG A 74 -19.88 8.52 -24.42
CA ARG A 74 -18.67 7.68 -24.31
C ARG A 74 -18.99 6.19 -24.44
N ALA A 75 -20.12 5.73 -23.89
CA ALA A 75 -20.60 4.37 -24.05
C ALA A 75 -20.89 4.08 -25.52
N GLU A 76 -21.58 4.97 -26.23
CA GLU A 76 -21.89 4.85 -27.66
C GLU A 76 -20.63 4.91 -28.53
N GLU A 77 -19.60 5.65 -28.13
CA GLU A 77 -18.28 5.67 -28.76
C GLU A 77 -17.53 4.34 -28.58
N ILE A 78 -17.56 3.77 -27.37
CA ILE A 78 -17.00 2.44 -27.06
C ILE A 78 -17.75 1.34 -27.81
N TYR A 79 -19.08 1.39 -27.85
CA TYR A 79 -19.90 0.43 -28.58
C TYR A 79 -19.59 0.46 -30.08
N ARG A 80 -19.47 1.66 -30.65
CA ARG A 80 -19.11 1.83 -32.06
C ARG A 80 -17.70 1.33 -32.35
N TYR A 81 -16.74 1.57 -31.46
CA TYR A 81 -15.37 1.02 -31.56
C TYR A 81 -15.33 -0.52 -31.47
N LEU A 82 -16.18 -1.13 -30.64
CA LEU A 82 -16.26 -2.59 -30.51
C LEU A 82 -16.99 -3.25 -31.68
N GLU A 83 -18.01 -2.60 -32.25
CA GLU A 83 -18.77 -3.07 -33.41
C GLU A 83 -18.02 -2.85 -34.73
N GLU A 84 -17.35 -1.72 -34.88
CA GLU A 84 -16.52 -1.38 -36.03
C GLU A 84 -15.08 -1.80 -35.75
N GLN A 85 -14.74 -3.08 -35.91
CA GLN A 85 -13.36 -3.57 -35.96
C GLN A 85 -12.60 -3.04 -37.20
N ALA A 86 -12.61 -1.74 -37.43
CA ALA A 86 -11.57 -1.08 -38.19
C ALA A 86 -10.36 -0.99 -37.27
N GLN A 87 -9.31 -1.73 -37.60
CA GLN A 87 -8.01 -1.66 -36.96
C GLN A 87 -7.40 -0.27 -37.20
N VAL A 88 -7.88 0.73 -36.47
CA VAL A 88 -7.25 2.01 -36.31
C VAL A 88 -6.88 2.04 -34.85
N CYS A 89 -5.58 1.90 -34.58
CA CYS A 89 -5.00 2.36 -33.34
C CYS A 89 -4.81 3.86 -33.57
N PRO A 90 -5.79 4.75 -33.29
CA PRO A 90 -5.56 6.16 -33.48
C PRO A 90 -4.32 6.49 -32.64
N THR A 91 -3.30 7.06 -33.27
CA THR A 91 -2.17 7.56 -32.52
C THR A 91 -2.74 8.59 -31.56
N PRO A 92 -2.60 8.42 -30.23
CA PRO A 92 -3.20 9.33 -29.28
C PRO A 92 -2.69 10.74 -29.57
N SER A 93 -3.60 11.70 -29.53
CA SER A 93 -3.25 13.11 -29.71
C SER A 93 -2.32 13.58 -28.59
N GLU A 94 -1.56 14.65 -28.83
CA GLU A 94 -0.70 15.24 -27.80
C GLU A 94 -1.52 15.67 -26.56
N GLU A 95 -2.78 16.08 -26.74
CA GLU A 95 -3.69 16.45 -25.66
C GLU A 95 -4.12 15.22 -24.81
N GLU A 96 -4.41 14.09 -25.46
CA GLU A 96 -4.73 12.83 -24.75
C GLU A 96 -3.51 12.30 -23.99
N ILE A 97 -2.31 12.35 -24.59
CA ILE A 97 -1.05 11.97 -23.94
C ILE A 97 -0.80 12.86 -22.72
N ALA A 98 -0.94 14.18 -22.85
CA ALA A 98 -0.77 15.12 -21.75
C ALA A 98 -1.80 14.88 -20.63
N SER A 99 -3.06 14.65 -20.98
CA SER A 99 -4.12 14.36 -20.01
C SER A 99 -3.87 13.06 -19.26
N PHE A 100 -3.35 12.02 -19.93
CA PHE A 100 -2.97 10.76 -19.31
C PHE A 100 -1.82 10.94 -18.32
N HIS A 101 -0.77 11.68 -18.70
CA HIS A 101 0.34 11.97 -17.78
C HIS A 101 -0.09 12.80 -16.57
N GLN A 102 -1.01 13.75 -16.74
CA GLN A 102 -1.58 14.49 -15.62
C GLN A 102 -2.37 13.56 -14.69
N ALA A 103 -3.20 12.66 -15.24
CA ALA A 103 -3.94 11.69 -14.44
C ALA A 103 -3.01 10.76 -13.64
N GLN A 104 -1.90 10.29 -14.23
CA GLN A 104 -0.89 9.51 -13.50
C GLN A 104 -0.25 10.30 -12.35
N GLN A 105 0.03 11.59 -12.56
CA GLN A 105 0.57 12.45 -11.50
C GLN A 105 -0.44 12.67 -10.38
N ASP A 106 -1.70 12.92 -10.73
CA ASP A 106 -2.79 13.14 -9.77
C ASP A 106 -3.06 11.87 -8.94
N GLU A 107 -3.04 10.70 -9.58
CA GLU A 107 -3.13 9.39 -8.92
C GLU A 107 -1.95 9.18 -7.97
N HIS A 108 -0.72 9.44 -8.41
CA HIS A 108 0.47 9.32 -7.55
C HIS A 108 0.36 10.23 -6.32
N VAL A 109 -0.09 11.48 -6.48
CA VAL A 109 -0.29 12.43 -5.38
C VAL A 109 -1.34 11.92 -4.40
N LEU A 110 -2.44 11.36 -4.89
CA LEU A 110 -3.48 10.83 -4.01
C LEU A 110 -2.99 9.59 -3.25
N LEU A 111 -2.39 8.62 -3.95
CA LEU A 111 -1.91 7.38 -3.34
C LEU A 111 -0.77 7.61 -2.34
N SER A 112 -0.10 8.77 -2.40
CA SER A 112 0.96 9.19 -1.48
C SER A 112 0.49 10.10 -0.35
N GLN A 113 -0.81 10.36 -0.23
CA GLN A 113 -1.35 11.25 0.79
C GLN A 113 -1.01 10.75 2.20
N GLU A 114 -0.33 11.60 2.99
CA GLU A 114 -0.04 11.36 4.41
C GLU A 114 -1.21 11.86 5.27
N SER A 115 -1.32 11.34 6.50
CA SER A 115 -2.29 11.86 7.48
C SER A 115 -1.98 13.32 7.82
N ALA A 116 -3.03 14.12 8.04
CA ALA A 116 -2.90 15.48 8.59
C ALA A 116 -2.48 15.48 10.07
N LYS A 117 -2.62 14.36 10.78
CA LYS A 117 -2.22 14.21 12.18
C LYS A 117 -0.77 13.75 12.24
N GLN A 118 0.05 14.50 12.97
CA GLN A 118 1.46 14.19 13.11
C GLN A 118 1.67 12.82 13.79
N GLY A 119 2.52 11.98 13.20
CA GLY A 119 2.88 10.68 13.77
C GLY A 119 1.82 9.59 13.57
N MET A 120 0.86 9.81 12.66
CA MET A 120 -0.20 8.87 12.32
C MET A 120 -0.08 8.41 10.87
N ILE A 121 -0.57 7.20 10.62
CA ILE A 121 -0.62 6.57 9.29
C ILE A 121 -2.08 6.39 8.90
N PRO A 122 -2.54 6.84 7.72
CA PRO A 122 -3.92 6.64 7.32
C PRO A 122 -4.29 5.15 7.25
N VAL A 123 -5.36 4.76 7.95
CA VAL A 123 -5.76 3.34 8.04
C VAL A 123 -6.13 2.75 6.68
N HIS A 124 -6.65 3.58 5.78
CA HIS A 124 -7.10 3.14 4.46
C HIS A 124 -5.97 2.54 3.62
N LYS A 125 -4.71 2.93 3.85
CA LYS A 125 -3.53 2.40 3.14
C LYS A 125 -3.33 0.89 3.31
N PHE A 126 -3.85 0.33 4.40
CA PHE A 126 -3.78 -1.12 4.70
C PHE A 126 -5.14 -1.81 4.60
N ALA A 127 -6.22 -1.04 4.39
CA ALA A 127 -7.56 -1.58 4.28
C ALA A 127 -7.90 -2.01 2.85
N THR A 128 -7.19 -1.48 1.85
CA THR A 128 -7.39 -1.80 0.43
C THR A 128 -6.06 -2.06 -0.28
N ASN A 129 -6.13 -2.82 -1.37
CA ASN A 129 -4.99 -3.20 -2.22
C ASN A 129 -4.87 -2.26 -3.44
N ASP A 130 -5.04 -0.96 -3.22
CA ASP A 130 -5.17 0.02 -4.31
C ASP A 130 -3.86 0.70 -4.69
N GLY A 131 -2.70 0.18 -4.26
CA GLY A 131 -1.38 0.76 -4.59
C GLY A 131 -0.99 1.96 -3.74
N TRP A 132 -1.53 2.07 -2.52
CA TRP A 132 -1.18 3.13 -1.57
C TRP A 132 0.32 3.13 -1.28
N LEU A 133 0.93 4.32 -1.32
CA LEU A 133 2.30 4.51 -0.89
C LEU A 133 2.33 4.74 0.61
N VAL A 134 2.96 3.80 1.33
CA VAL A 134 3.43 4.03 2.69
C VAL A 134 4.75 4.78 2.57
N THR A 135 4.72 6.05 2.94
CA THR A 135 5.84 6.98 2.78
C THR A 135 7.00 6.65 3.73
N PRO A 136 8.22 7.15 3.47
CA PRO A 136 9.35 6.95 4.38
C PRO A 136 9.07 7.36 5.83
N LYS A 137 8.28 8.43 6.06
CA LYS A 137 7.91 8.87 7.40
C LYS A 137 6.98 7.87 8.10
N GLU A 138 6.04 7.31 7.35
CA GLU A 138 5.12 6.29 7.87
C GLU A 138 5.86 4.98 8.13
N CYS A 139 6.82 4.62 7.26
CA CYS A 139 7.72 3.49 7.50
C CYS A 139 8.55 3.64 8.77
N GLU A 140 9.03 4.85 9.08
CA GLU A 140 9.76 5.12 10.33
C GLU A 140 8.89 4.82 11.55
N ILE A 141 7.64 5.28 11.55
CA ILE A 141 6.67 5.00 12.62
C ILE A 141 6.47 3.49 12.80
N ILE A 142 6.29 2.74 11.72
CA ILE A 142 6.07 1.28 11.77
C ILE A 142 7.33 0.55 12.25
N ALA A 143 8.50 0.96 11.76
CA ALA A 143 9.78 0.38 12.15
C ALA A 143 10.07 0.58 13.64
N GLU A 144 9.76 1.75 14.19
CA GLU A 144 9.88 2.03 15.62
C GLU A 144 8.92 1.16 16.44
N VAL A 145 7.67 1.04 16.02
CA VAL A 145 6.64 0.24 16.72
C VAL A 145 7.02 -1.24 16.79
N PHE A 146 7.51 -1.80 15.68
CA PHE A 146 7.87 -3.22 15.59
C PHE A 146 9.37 -3.47 15.72
N ALA A 147 10.07 -2.63 16.47
CA ALA A 147 11.42 -2.91 16.90
C ALA A 147 11.47 -4.20 17.74
N GLU A 148 12.47 -5.05 17.50
CA GLU A 148 12.57 -6.40 18.07
C GLU A 148 12.37 -6.44 19.59
N GLN A 149 13.04 -5.54 20.32
CA GLN A 149 12.90 -5.43 21.77
C GLN A 149 11.48 -5.06 22.22
N LEU A 150 10.81 -4.14 21.51
CA LEU A 150 9.45 -3.74 21.85
C LEU A 150 8.44 -4.85 21.56
N VAL A 151 8.66 -5.63 20.50
CA VAL A 151 7.83 -6.80 20.20
C VAL A 151 7.97 -7.84 21.32
N GLU A 152 9.20 -8.17 21.74
CA GLU A 152 9.46 -9.10 22.83
C GLU A 152 8.83 -8.63 24.15
N ASP A 153 9.01 -7.35 24.51
CA ASP A 153 8.46 -6.75 25.73
C ASP A 153 6.91 -6.79 25.77
N ASN A 154 6.26 -6.77 24.60
CA ASN A 154 4.81 -6.77 24.46
C ASN A 154 4.21 -8.14 24.11
N GLY A 155 4.96 -9.24 24.29
CA GLY A 155 4.54 -10.59 23.90
C GLY A 155 3.17 -11.04 24.42
N PHE A 156 2.74 -10.59 25.62
CA PHE A 156 1.40 -10.87 26.14
C PHE A 156 0.28 -10.30 25.27
N VAL A 157 0.42 -9.03 24.83
CA VAL A 157 -0.56 -8.34 23.99
C VAL A 157 -0.61 -8.98 22.61
N ILE A 158 0.57 -9.27 22.05
CA ILE A 158 0.70 -9.95 20.75
C ILE A 158 0.00 -11.31 20.78
N ASN A 159 0.17 -12.10 21.85
CA ASN A 159 -0.50 -13.38 21.98
C ASN A 159 -2.04 -13.23 22.03
N LYS A 160 -2.56 -12.18 22.69
CA LYS A 160 -4.01 -11.92 22.71
C LYS A 160 -4.56 -11.53 21.35
N ILE A 161 -3.82 -10.74 20.58
CA ILE A 161 -4.21 -10.38 19.21
C ILE A 161 -4.11 -11.58 18.29
N ALA A 162 -3.08 -12.42 18.45
CA ALA A 162 -2.95 -13.66 17.71
C ALA A 162 -4.18 -14.59 17.90
N GLU A 163 -4.64 -14.73 19.15
CA GLU A 163 -5.87 -15.47 19.47
C GLU A 163 -7.11 -14.89 18.77
N LEU A 164 -7.28 -13.56 18.78
CA LEU A 164 -8.42 -12.88 18.15
C LEU A 164 -8.41 -13.01 16.62
N CYS A 165 -7.24 -12.82 16.00
CA CYS A 165 -7.04 -12.91 14.56
C CYS A 165 -6.88 -14.36 14.06
N LYS A 166 -6.91 -15.34 14.97
CA LYS A 166 -6.75 -16.78 14.68
C LYS A 166 -5.45 -17.11 13.95
N VAL A 167 -4.37 -16.41 14.32
CA VAL A 167 -3.01 -16.66 13.82
C VAL A 167 -2.15 -17.29 14.91
N ASN A 168 -1.07 -17.97 14.52
CA ASN A 168 -0.12 -18.48 15.49
C ASN A 168 0.70 -17.33 16.08
N SER A 169 0.79 -17.25 17.41
CA SER A 169 1.44 -16.12 18.10
C SER A 169 2.94 -16.03 17.84
N GLN A 170 3.66 -17.15 17.81
CA GLN A 170 5.09 -17.17 17.49
C GLN A 170 5.35 -16.73 16.05
N GLN A 171 4.48 -17.15 15.11
CA GLN A 171 4.55 -16.68 13.72
C GLN A 171 4.24 -15.19 13.62
N LEU A 172 3.23 -14.69 14.35
CA LEU A 172 2.90 -13.27 14.37
C LEU A 172 4.08 -12.45 14.89
N GLU A 173 4.66 -12.83 16.03
CA GLU A 173 5.84 -12.15 16.61
C GLU A 173 7.01 -12.05 15.62
N GLN A 174 7.35 -13.17 14.98
CA GLN A 174 8.39 -13.20 13.95
C GLN A 174 8.06 -12.28 12.77
N GLN A 175 6.82 -12.31 12.29
CA GLN A 175 6.40 -11.46 11.16
C GLN A 175 6.41 -9.97 11.52
N LEU A 176 6.05 -9.60 12.75
CA LEU A 176 6.15 -8.21 13.21
C LEU A 176 7.59 -7.71 13.16
N ILE A 177 8.53 -8.50 13.67
CA ILE A 177 9.96 -8.17 13.63
C ILE A 177 10.47 -8.04 12.18
N GLN A 178 10.10 -8.98 11.31
CA GLN A 178 10.51 -8.93 9.90
C GLN A 178 9.89 -7.74 9.18
N TRP A 179 8.63 -7.41 9.48
CA TRP A 179 7.97 -6.26 8.90
C TRP A 179 8.54 -4.93 9.40
N GLY A 180 8.95 -4.85 10.67
CA GLY A 180 9.72 -3.72 11.21
C GLY A 180 11.06 -3.54 10.49
N LYS A 181 11.79 -4.64 10.24
CA LYS A 181 13.05 -4.63 9.46
C LYS A 181 12.83 -4.23 8.00
N PHE A 182 11.73 -4.68 7.38
CA PHE A 182 11.31 -4.27 6.04
C PHE A 182 11.00 -2.77 5.98
N ASN A 183 10.23 -2.26 6.93
CA ASN A 183 9.92 -0.84 7.02
C ASN A 183 11.17 0.02 7.22
N TYR A 184 12.07 -0.41 8.11
CA TYR A 184 13.35 0.28 8.31
C TYR A 184 14.18 0.36 7.02
N PHE A 185 14.17 -0.70 6.22
CA PHE A 185 14.81 -0.72 4.91
C PHE A 185 14.13 0.23 3.92
N ALA A 186 12.79 0.24 3.90
CA ALA A 186 11.98 1.06 3.01
C ALA A 186 12.15 2.57 3.22
N ILE A 187 12.48 3.04 4.44
CA ILE A 187 12.74 4.46 4.74
C ILE A 187 13.77 5.06 3.76
N THR A 188 14.84 4.32 3.48
CA THR A 188 15.92 4.77 2.58
C THR A 188 15.64 4.53 1.09
N HIS A 189 14.51 3.91 0.76
CA HIS A 189 14.13 3.48 -0.59
C HIS A 189 12.74 4.01 -1.00
N GLY A 190 12.37 5.20 -0.50
CA GLY A 190 11.15 5.88 -0.92
C GLY A 190 9.85 5.33 -0.33
N GLY A 191 9.91 4.35 0.57
CA GLY A 191 8.74 3.67 1.13
C GLY A 191 8.37 2.40 0.36
N TYR A 192 7.08 2.04 0.38
CA TYR A 192 6.57 0.89 -0.38
C TYR A 192 5.09 1.03 -0.76
N ARG A 193 4.68 0.31 -1.79
CA ARG A 193 3.29 0.22 -2.28
C ARG A 193 2.57 -0.98 -1.67
N VAL A 194 1.27 -0.82 -1.38
CA VAL A 194 0.38 -1.89 -0.88
C VAL A 194 -0.51 -2.42 -2.01
N ASN A 195 -0.33 -3.69 -2.40
CA ASN A 195 -1.04 -4.37 -3.49
C ASN A 195 -1.65 -5.71 -3.05
#